data_AF-A0A357YVW9-F1
#
_entry.id   AF-A0A357YVW9-F1
#
_cell.length_a   1.000
_cell.length_b   1.000
_cell.length_c   1.000
_cell.angle_alpha   90.00
_cell.angle_beta   90.00
_cell.angle_gamma   90.00
#
_symmetry.space_group_name_H-M   'P 1'
#
loop_
_entity.id
_entity.type
_entity.pdbx_description
1 polymer ?
#
loop_
_entity_poly.entity_id
_entity_poly.type
_entity_poly.pdbx_seq_one_letter_code
_entity_poly.pdbx_strand_id
1 'polypeptide(L)'
;MHLRTQNWHEPVTLTEWLKRICSVLNLAILSVTCIIVVSEFRFDWCERLVGNYLSLSNDARPENGAVWDAGRHMVSALKSLDQMALARENAGRIVRTAKSFSDLAAQLGPGEWANLDKDRFRVLYLSLPLYLRRNVMDPVRLVWLLNGGATDRIVCEGRMGGMKIFFIDTQNRVVQQVDLDVQTLGNNGSRAVIPGTLDNAPEFFGRIYPASLFFTAVSRLPGDMRVDLILDTEDLLSEKGALDRVGVSNSAQDGFINLGFEFRHLGESRVVRVKAREWAVWQLTLVLKGES
;
A
#
# COMPACT_ATOMS: atom_id res chain seq x y z
N MET A 1 10.41 22.27 105.29
CA MET A 1 10.38 21.68 103.94
C MET A 1 9.24 22.34 103.18
N HIS A 2 9.53 23.36 102.38
CA HIS A 2 8.63 23.92 101.35
C HIS A 2 9.50 24.71 100.37
N LEU A 3 10.01 24.02 99.36
CA LEU A 3 10.64 24.65 98.19
C LEU A 3 9.53 25.34 97.41
N ARG A 4 9.56 26.68 97.37
CA ARG A 4 8.66 27.47 96.53
C ARG A 4 9.14 27.32 95.09
N THR A 5 8.41 26.50 94.35
CA THR A 5 8.52 26.33 92.90
C THR A 5 8.18 27.63 92.18
N GLN A 6 8.98 27.86 91.13
CA GLN A 6 8.72 28.66 89.93
C GLN A 6 8.46 30.16 90.13
N ASN A 7 9.11 30.96 89.27
CA ASN A 7 8.39 31.53 88.15
C ASN A 7 9.39 32.12 87.14
N TRP A 8 9.45 31.50 85.96
CA TRP A 8 9.95 32.11 84.72
C TRP A 8 8.94 33.19 84.29
N HIS A 9 8.83 34.25 85.11
CA HIS A 9 7.73 35.21 85.05
C HIS A 9 7.65 35.91 83.70
N GLU A 10 6.47 35.79 83.10
CA GLU A 10 5.90 36.76 82.17
C GLU A 10 6.10 38.19 82.73
N PRO A 11 6.49 39.15 81.88
CA PRO A 11 6.72 40.53 82.31
C PRO A 11 5.43 41.14 82.84
N VAL A 12 5.43 41.52 84.13
CA VAL A 12 4.24 42.05 84.82
C VAL A 12 4.07 43.55 84.55
N THR A 13 5.06 44.22 83.96
CA THR A 13 5.05 45.67 83.69
C THR A 13 5.44 46.02 82.25
N LEU A 14 4.76 47.02 81.67
CA LEU A 14 5.02 47.54 80.31
C LEU A 14 6.47 48.00 80.12
N THR A 15 7.10 48.49 81.18
CA THR A 15 8.50 48.96 81.18
C THR A 15 9.52 47.82 81.09
N GLU A 16 9.24 46.66 81.69
CA GLU A 16 10.06 45.46 81.52
C GLU A 16 9.92 44.86 80.11
N TRP A 17 8.72 44.95 79.53
CA TRP A 17 8.48 44.59 78.14
C TRP A 17 9.34 45.44 77.19
N LEU A 18 9.31 46.76 77.39
CA LEU A 18 10.13 47.72 76.64
C LEU A 18 11.63 47.50 76.82
N LYS A 19 12.11 47.23 78.05
CA LYS A 19 13.53 46.94 78.30
C LYS A 19 14.00 45.65 77.65
N ARG A 20 13.17 44.60 77.61
CA ARG A 20 13.50 43.35 76.92
C ARG A 20 13.54 43.55 75.40
N ILE A 21 12.62 44.34 74.85
CA ILE A 21 12.61 44.66 73.41
C ILE A 21 13.79 45.55 73.01
N CYS A 22 14.12 46.54 73.83
CA CYS A 22 15.27 47.43 73.62
C CYS A 22 16.59 46.85 74.17
N SER A 23 16.64 45.57 74.53
CA SER A 23 17.90 44.90 74.85
C SER A 23 18.79 44.87 73.60
N VAL A 24 20.06 45.26 73.75
CA VAL A 24 21.04 45.34 72.65
C VAL A 24 21.08 44.05 71.82
N LEU A 25 20.94 42.89 72.48
CA LEU A 25 20.92 41.59 71.83
C LEU A 25 19.68 41.39 70.94
N ASN A 26 18.48 41.77 71.42
CA ASN A 26 17.26 41.65 70.63
C ASN A 26 17.24 42.63 69.46
N LEU A 27 17.79 43.84 69.67
CA LEU A 27 17.92 44.84 68.62
C LEU A 27 18.95 44.42 67.56
N ALA A 28 20.02 43.73 67.97
CA ALA A 28 20.99 43.13 67.05
C ALA A 28 20.41 41.94 66.27
N ILE A 29 19.63 41.07 66.91
CA ILE A 29 18.93 39.98 66.20
C ILE A 29 17.93 40.56 65.20
N LEU A 30 17.17 41.59 65.59
CA LEU A 30 16.23 42.26 64.70
C LEU A 30 16.95 42.86 63.49
N SER A 31 18.08 43.56 63.70
CA SER A 31 18.84 44.18 62.61
C SER A 31 19.41 43.15 61.65
N VAL A 32 20.00 42.06 62.15
CA VAL A 32 20.50 40.95 61.33
C VAL A 32 19.37 40.30 60.53
N THR A 33 18.22 40.06 61.16
CA THR A 33 17.06 39.48 60.48
C THR A 33 16.55 40.40 59.37
N CYS A 34 16.50 41.70 59.64
CA CYS A 34 16.08 42.70 58.65
C CYS A 34 17.05 42.77 57.46
N ILE A 35 18.36 42.69 57.72
CA ILE A 35 19.39 42.63 56.67
C ILE A 35 19.21 41.39 55.79
N ILE A 36 18.94 40.21 56.38
CA ILE A 36 18.71 38.97 55.63
C ILE A 36 17.46 39.10 54.75
N VAL A 37 16.37 39.66 55.28
CA VAL A 37 15.11 39.85 54.53
C VAL A 37 15.31 40.84 53.37
N VAL A 38 15.98 41.96 53.60
CA VAL A 38 16.28 42.94 52.53
C VAL A 38 17.24 42.35 51.50
N SER A 39 18.21 41.54 51.94
CA SER A 39 19.13 40.84 51.05
C SER A 39 18.41 39.80 50.19
N GLU A 40 17.44 39.08 50.74
CA GLU A 40 16.59 38.16 49.97
C GLU A 40 15.81 38.94 48.90
N PHE A 41 15.10 39.99 49.30
CA PHE A 41 14.28 40.79 48.37
C PHE A 41 15.09 41.46 47.24
N ARG A 42 16.37 41.73 47.46
CA ARG A 42 17.22 42.44 46.49
C ARG A 42 18.05 41.52 45.61
N PHE A 43 18.42 40.34 46.11
CA PHE A 43 19.34 39.44 45.41
C PHE A 43 18.73 38.08 45.04
N ASP A 44 17.54 37.75 45.57
CA ASP A 44 16.83 36.46 45.40
C ASP A 44 17.81 35.29 45.52
N TRP A 45 18.69 35.36 46.52
CA TRP A 45 19.78 34.40 46.63
C TRP A 45 19.25 33.03 47.03
N CYS A 46 18.14 32.94 47.80
CA CYS A 46 17.51 31.67 48.09
C CYS A 46 16.97 31.00 46.83
N GLU A 47 16.26 31.73 45.96
CA GLU A 47 15.77 31.21 44.67
C GLU A 47 16.93 30.77 43.77
N ARG A 48 18.00 31.56 43.66
CA ARG A 48 19.17 31.20 42.87
C ARG A 48 19.90 29.97 43.41
N LEU A 49 19.99 29.83 44.73
CA LEU A 49 20.66 28.71 45.38
C LEU A 49 19.83 27.43 45.22
N VAL A 50 18.51 27.52 45.42
CA VAL A 50 17.57 26.41 45.16
C VAL A 50 17.56 26.05 43.67
N GLY A 51 17.55 27.04 42.77
CA GLY A 51 17.60 26.86 41.32
C GLY A 51 18.88 26.16 40.86
N ASN A 52 20.05 26.61 41.35
CA ASN A 52 21.33 25.97 41.04
C ASN A 52 21.43 24.56 41.63
N TYR A 53 20.91 24.35 42.84
CA TYR A 53 20.86 23.02 43.45
C TYR A 53 19.99 22.06 42.62
N LEU A 54 18.81 22.52 42.21
CA LEU A 54 17.91 21.76 41.34
C LEU A 54 18.54 21.48 39.97
N SER A 55 19.21 22.46 39.35
CA SER A 55 19.85 22.28 38.05
C SER A 55 21.05 21.33 38.11
N LEU A 56 21.87 21.36 39.17
CA LEU A 56 22.97 20.41 39.36
C LEU A 56 22.48 18.98 39.60
N SER A 57 21.33 18.83 40.28
CA SER A 57 20.69 17.52 40.49
C SER A 57 19.91 17.00 39.29
N ASN A 58 19.78 17.80 38.22
CA ASN A 58 18.94 17.50 37.07
C ASN A 58 19.46 16.30 36.25
N ASP A 59 20.79 16.16 36.12
CA ASP A 59 21.41 15.06 35.36
C ASP A 59 21.25 13.68 36.03
N ALA A 60 20.93 13.63 37.32
CA ALA A 60 20.72 12.40 38.08
C ALA A 60 19.22 12.09 38.34
N ARG A 61 18.30 12.87 37.76
CA ARG A 61 16.87 12.73 38.01
C ARG A 61 16.29 11.62 37.12
N PRO A 62 15.75 10.52 37.69
CA PRO A 62 15.09 9.49 36.89
C PRO A 62 13.88 10.10 36.18
N GLU A 63 13.77 9.89 34.87
CA GLU A 63 12.73 10.41 33.98
C GLU A 63 11.35 9.75 34.24
N ASN A 64 10.82 9.91 35.45
CA ASN A 64 9.52 9.40 35.85
C ASN A 64 8.59 10.58 36.17
N GLY A 65 7.61 10.84 35.30
CA GLY A 65 6.58 11.86 35.53
C GLY A 65 5.69 12.09 34.29
N ALA A 66 4.46 12.59 34.53
CA ALA A 66 3.42 12.76 33.51
C ALA A 66 3.81 13.66 32.32
N VAL A 67 4.71 14.63 32.54
CA VAL A 67 5.24 15.51 31.47
C VAL A 67 6.18 14.75 30.53
N TRP A 68 6.97 13.81 31.07
CA TRP A 68 7.86 12.96 30.27
C TRP A 68 7.08 11.87 29.54
N ASP A 69 6.02 11.34 30.12
CA ASP A 69 5.06 10.47 29.42
C ASP A 69 4.39 11.21 28.26
N ALA A 70 3.93 12.44 28.48
CA ALA A 70 3.37 13.27 27.41
C ALA A 70 4.39 13.55 26.30
N GLY A 71 5.65 13.80 26.65
CA GLY A 71 6.76 13.94 25.69
C GLY A 71 7.03 12.67 24.88
N ARG A 72 7.07 11.50 25.53
CA ARG A 72 7.21 10.19 24.86
C ARG A 72 6.04 9.89 23.94
N HIS A 73 4.82 10.18 24.38
CA HIS A 73 3.61 10.04 23.55
C HIS A 73 3.63 10.98 22.36
N MET A 74 4.09 12.23 22.53
CA MET A 74 4.23 13.19 21.44
C MET A 74 5.29 12.77 20.42
N VAL A 75 6.47 12.31 20.86
CA VAL A 75 7.52 11.79 19.97
C VAL A 75 7.07 10.53 19.24
N SER A 76 6.37 9.62 19.93
CA SER A 76 5.78 8.42 19.32
C SER A 76 4.71 8.79 18.28
N ALA A 77 3.84 9.75 18.60
CA ALA A 77 2.84 10.27 17.67
C ALA A 77 3.50 10.92 16.45
N LEU A 78 4.51 11.78 16.63
CA LEU A 78 5.24 12.41 15.53
C LEU A 78 5.92 11.37 14.63
N LYS A 79 6.58 10.37 15.24
CA LYS A 79 7.20 9.26 14.51
C LYS A 79 6.17 8.45 13.74
N SER A 80 4.98 8.23 14.30
CA SER A 80 3.89 7.55 13.60
C SER A 80 3.35 8.37 12.42
N LEU A 81 3.29 9.69 12.56
CA LEU A 81 2.89 10.60 11.47
C LEU A 81 3.93 10.64 10.35
N ASP A 82 5.22 10.72 10.68
CA ASP A 82 6.31 10.64 9.70
C ASP A 82 6.29 9.30 8.95
N GLN A 83 6.08 8.20 9.68
CA GLN A 83 5.92 6.88 9.06
C GLN A 83 4.71 6.82 8.12
N MET A 84 3.57 7.41 8.50
CA MET A 84 2.38 7.49 7.63
C MET A 84 2.61 8.40 6.42
N ALA A 85 3.33 9.51 6.59
CA ALA A 85 3.67 10.44 5.51
C ALA A 85 4.61 9.78 4.49
N LEU A 86 5.67 9.12 4.97
CA LEU A 86 6.61 8.37 4.15
C LEU A 86 5.93 7.20 3.42
N ALA A 87 5.04 6.46 4.10
CA ALA A 87 4.24 5.40 3.48
C ALA A 87 3.37 5.95 2.34
N ARG A 88 2.71 7.09 2.55
CA ARG A 88 1.88 7.76 1.54
C ARG A 88 2.71 8.25 0.34
N GLU A 89 3.90 8.79 0.60
CA GLU A 89 4.81 9.24 -0.46
C GLU A 89 5.32 8.06 -1.29
N ASN A 90 5.72 6.97 -0.64
CA ASN A 90 6.14 5.73 -1.31
C ASN A 90 5.01 5.13 -2.17
N ALA A 91 3.80 5.02 -1.62
CA ALA A 91 2.63 4.56 -2.37
C ALA A 91 2.33 5.44 -3.60
N GLY A 92 2.44 6.76 -3.46
CA GLY A 92 2.29 7.71 -4.56
C GLY A 92 3.42 7.62 -5.61
N ARG A 93 4.63 7.23 -5.20
CA ARG A 93 5.76 6.99 -6.11
C ARG A 93 5.55 5.69 -6.90
N ILE A 94 5.15 4.62 -6.23
CA ILE A 94 4.83 3.31 -6.83
C ILE A 94 3.82 3.47 -7.97
N VAL A 95 2.73 4.21 -7.75
CA VAL A 95 1.70 4.47 -8.77
C VAL A 95 2.27 5.19 -10.00
N ARG A 96 3.17 6.14 -9.80
CA ARG A 96 3.79 6.92 -10.89
C ARG A 96 4.82 6.12 -11.67
N THR A 97 5.50 5.16 -11.05
CA THR A 97 6.54 4.35 -11.68
C THR A 97 6.02 3.05 -12.30
N ALA A 98 4.92 2.50 -11.78
CA ALA A 98 4.40 1.20 -12.21
C ALA A 98 4.04 1.17 -13.70
N LYS A 99 4.59 0.24 -14.47
CA LYS A 99 4.39 0.18 -15.94
C LYS A 99 3.10 -0.52 -16.36
N SER A 100 2.57 -1.38 -15.51
CA SER A 100 1.35 -2.17 -15.74
C SER A 100 0.57 -2.36 -14.43
N PHE A 101 -0.67 -2.85 -14.51
CA PHE A 101 -1.42 -3.23 -13.31
C PHE A 101 -0.78 -4.40 -12.55
N SER A 102 -0.13 -5.34 -13.24
CA SER A 102 0.61 -6.44 -12.60
C SER A 102 1.82 -5.92 -11.81
N ASP A 103 2.57 -4.99 -12.38
CA ASP A 103 3.70 -4.32 -11.72
C ASP A 103 3.22 -3.48 -10.52
N LEU A 104 2.11 -2.77 -10.67
CA LEU A 104 1.49 -2.02 -9.58
C LEU A 104 1.06 -2.93 -8.42
N ALA A 105 0.37 -4.03 -8.71
CA ALA A 105 -0.06 -5.00 -7.69
C ALA A 105 1.12 -5.72 -7.01
N ALA A 106 2.23 -5.95 -7.73
CA ALA A 106 3.41 -6.57 -7.15
C ALA A 106 4.18 -5.64 -6.20
N GLN A 107 4.16 -4.33 -6.48
CA GLN A 107 4.84 -3.32 -5.66
C GLN A 107 4.00 -2.85 -4.46
N LEU A 108 2.67 -2.93 -4.53
CA LEU A 108 1.76 -2.62 -3.42
C LEU A 108 1.68 -3.79 -2.44
N GLY A 109 2.13 -3.57 -1.20
CA GLY A 109 2.03 -4.57 -0.14
C GLY A 109 0.58 -4.84 0.30
N PRO A 110 0.31 -5.98 0.96
CA PRO A 110 -1.01 -6.28 1.51
C PRO A 110 -1.49 -5.21 2.50
N GLY A 111 -2.67 -4.63 2.25
CA GLY A 111 -3.27 -3.58 3.08
C GLY A 111 -2.70 -2.18 2.85
N GLU A 112 -1.75 -2.01 1.92
CA GLU A 112 -1.29 -0.69 1.51
C GLU A 112 -2.28 -0.03 0.56
N TRP A 113 -2.48 1.28 0.73
CA TRP A 113 -3.43 2.07 -0.05
C TRP A 113 -2.69 3.10 -0.89
N ALA A 114 -3.03 3.19 -2.17
CA ALA A 114 -2.49 4.19 -3.07
C ALA A 114 -3.60 4.91 -3.83
N ASN A 115 -3.53 6.23 -3.94
CA ASN A 115 -4.42 6.98 -4.81
C ASN A 115 -3.96 6.85 -6.25
N LEU A 116 -4.90 6.62 -7.15
CA LEU A 116 -4.67 6.48 -8.58
C LEU A 116 -5.45 7.57 -9.33
N ASP A 117 -4.74 8.42 -10.05
CA ASP A 117 -5.41 9.45 -10.85
C ASP A 117 -6.16 8.83 -12.04
N LYS A 118 -7.25 9.46 -12.48
CA LYS A 118 -8.06 8.99 -13.62
C LYS A 118 -7.22 8.80 -14.88
N ASP A 119 -6.32 9.73 -15.17
CA ASP A 119 -5.43 9.65 -16.34
C ASP A 119 -4.43 8.50 -16.19
N ARG A 120 -3.91 8.28 -14.98
CA ARG A 120 -2.98 7.18 -14.73
C ARG A 120 -3.68 5.83 -14.88
N PHE A 121 -4.89 5.69 -14.34
CA PHE A 121 -5.72 4.51 -14.57
C PHE A 121 -5.96 4.29 -16.07
N ARG A 122 -6.29 5.35 -16.82
CA ARG A 122 -6.51 5.27 -18.28
C ARG A 122 -5.27 4.73 -19.00
N VAL A 123 -4.07 5.22 -18.67
CA VAL A 123 -2.81 4.74 -19.26
C VAL A 123 -2.60 3.25 -18.97
N LEU A 124 -2.77 2.83 -17.70
CA LEU A 124 -2.60 1.43 -17.29
C LEU A 124 -3.65 0.50 -17.94
N TYR A 125 -4.89 0.97 -18.09
CA TYR A 125 -5.97 0.21 -18.74
C TYR A 125 -5.73 0.05 -20.24
N LEU A 126 -5.27 1.11 -20.91
CA LEU A 126 -4.97 1.05 -22.35
C LEU A 126 -3.70 0.24 -22.64
N SER A 127 -2.76 0.12 -21.70
CA SER A 127 -1.60 -0.77 -21.85
C SER A 127 -1.96 -2.26 -21.73
N LEU A 128 -3.15 -2.61 -21.23
CA LEU A 128 -3.61 -3.99 -21.21
C LEU A 128 -3.96 -4.47 -22.63
N PRO A 129 -3.66 -5.73 -22.96
CA PRO A 129 -4.23 -6.41 -24.12
C PRO A 129 -5.76 -6.35 -24.14
N LEU A 130 -6.35 -6.22 -25.33
CA LEU A 130 -7.80 -6.08 -25.54
C LEU A 130 -8.63 -7.17 -24.84
N TYR A 131 -8.11 -8.40 -24.78
CA TYR A 131 -8.80 -9.52 -24.15
C TYR A 131 -8.87 -9.41 -22.62
N LEU A 132 -7.84 -8.82 -21.97
CA LEU A 132 -7.80 -8.59 -20.52
C LEU A 132 -8.61 -7.36 -20.10
N ARG A 133 -8.75 -6.35 -20.98
CA ARG A 133 -9.49 -5.12 -20.67
C ARG A 133 -10.91 -5.40 -20.18
N ARG A 134 -11.62 -6.34 -20.81
CA ARG A 134 -12.98 -6.74 -20.39
C ARG A 134 -13.02 -7.46 -19.05
N ASN A 135 -11.97 -8.21 -18.71
CA ASN A 135 -11.87 -8.91 -17.43
C ASN A 135 -11.60 -7.92 -16.28
N VAL A 136 -10.90 -6.82 -16.58
CA VAL A 136 -10.68 -5.73 -15.62
C VAL A 136 -11.94 -4.88 -15.45
N MET A 137 -12.52 -4.38 -16.54
CA MET A 137 -13.78 -3.64 -16.49
C MET A 137 -14.45 -3.54 -17.86
N ASP A 138 -15.78 -3.57 -17.85
CA ASP A 138 -16.57 -3.24 -19.04
C ASP A 138 -16.19 -1.84 -19.60
N PRO A 139 -15.80 -1.73 -20.88
CA PRO A 139 -15.36 -0.47 -21.46
C PRO A 139 -16.41 0.64 -21.42
N VAL A 140 -17.69 0.31 -21.60
CA VAL A 140 -18.79 1.30 -21.58
C VAL A 140 -18.95 1.84 -20.16
N ARG A 141 -18.94 0.95 -19.17
CA ARG A 141 -18.96 1.32 -17.74
C ARG A 141 -17.76 2.17 -17.36
N LEU A 142 -16.57 1.84 -17.84
CA LEU A 142 -15.36 2.62 -17.58
C LEU A 142 -15.46 4.05 -18.13
N VAL A 143 -15.94 4.19 -19.37
CA VAL A 143 -16.14 5.53 -19.98
C VAL A 143 -17.11 6.36 -19.14
N TRP A 144 -18.22 5.76 -18.68
CA TRP A 144 -19.16 6.44 -17.78
C TRP A 144 -18.54 6.81 -16.43
N LEU A 145 -17.76 5.91 -15.80
CA LEU A 145 -17.12 6.17 -14.51
C LEU A 145 -16.07 7.29 -14.59
N LEU A 146 -15.24 7.31 -15.64
CA LEU A 146 -14.16 8.29 -15.76
C LEU A 146 -14.68 9.67 -16.21
N ASN A 147 -15.61 9.70 -17.16
CA ASN A 147 -16.04 10.95 -17.82
C ASN A 147 -17.41 11.46 -17.34
N GLY A 148 -18.26 10.62 -16.74
CA GLY A 148 -19.64 10.96 -16.38
C GLY A 148 -19.80 11.67 -15.04
N GLY A 149 -18.72 12.10 -14.39
CA GLY A 149 -18.75 12.78 -13.08
C GLY A 149 -19.08 11.87 -11.88
N ALA A 150 -19.34 10.58 -12.10
CA ALA A 150 -19.67 9.63 -11.05
C ALA A 150 -18.49 9.27 -10.12
N THR A 151 -17.26 9.40 -10.63
CA THR A 151 -16.04 9.13 -9.84
C THR A 151 -15.36 10.44 -9.48
N ASP A 152 -15.10 10.65 -8.20
CA ASP A 152 -14.21 11.70 -7.67
C ASP A 152 -12.77 11.21 -7.66
N ARG A 153 -12.52 10.07 -6.99
CA ARG A 153 -11.18 9.50 -6.79
C ARG A 153 -11.16 8.00 -7.07
N ILE A 154 -9.99 7.50 -7.47
CA ILE A 154 -9.72 6.06 -7.61
C ILE A 154 -8.65 5.69 -6.60
N VAL A 155 -8.87 4.59 -5.88
CA VAL A 155 -7.96 4.13 -4.82
C VAL A 155 -7.67 2.65 -5.04
N CYS A 156 -6.41 2.28 -4.91
CA CYS A 156 -5.96 0.90 -4.97
C CYS A 156 -5.61 0.40 -3.56
N GLU A 157 -5.99 -0.83 -3.24
CA GLU A 157 -5.60 -1.56 -2.03
C GLU A 157 -4.81 -2.80 -2.44
N GLY A 158 -3.56 -2.93 -1.99
CA GLY A 158 -2.75 -4.13 -2.21
C GLY A 158 -3.28 -5.34 -1.44
N ARG A 159 -3.20 -6.52 -2.03
CA ARG A 159 -3.61 -7.79 -1.42
C ARG A 159 -2.59 -8.88 -1.69
N MET A 160 -2.66 -9.96 -0.91
CA MET A 160 -1.89 -11.17 -1.20
C MET A 160 -2.22 -11.68 -2.60
N GLY A 161 -1.26 -11.57 -3.53
CA GLY A 161 -1.42 -12.01 -4.92
C GLY A 161 -2.27 -11.12 -5.81
N GLY A 162 -2.59 -9.88 -5.42
CA GLY A 162 -3.53 -9.05 -6.17
C GLY A 162 -3.63 -7.62 -5.69
N MET A 163 -4.60 -6.90 -6.23
CA MET A 163 -5.04 -5.62 -5.69
C MET A 163 -6.54 -5.44 -5.88
N LYS A 164 -7.14 -4.55 -5.10
CA LYS A 164 -8.47 -4.02 -5.40
C LYS A 164 -8.38 -2.59 -5.86
N ILE A 165 -9.27 -2.23 -6.78
CA ILE A 165 -9.43 -0.85 -7.25
C ILE A 165 -10.84 -0.41 -6.91
N PHE A 166 -10.94 0.71 -6.20
CA PHE A 166 -12.18 1.33 -5.78
C PHE A 166 -12.35 2.65 -6.52
N PHE A 167 -13.51 2.82 -7.14
CA PHE A 167 -13.98 4.10 -7.67
C PHE A 167 -14.90 4.70 -6.62
N ILE A 168 -14.60 5.91 -6.18
CA ILE A 168 -15.27 6.57 -5.07
C ILE A 168 -15.88 7.89 -5.57
N ASP A 169 -17.11 8.17 -5.18
CA ASP A 169 -17.80 9.42 -5.49
C ASP A 169 -17.41 10.58 -4.54
N THR A 170 -17.99 11.75 -4.78
CA THR A 170 -17.77 12.95 -3.96
C THR A 170 -18.31 12.83 -2.53
N GLN A 171 -19.18 11.86 -2.27
CA GLN A 171 -19.73 11.54 -0.94
C GLN A 171 -18.94 10.43 -0.24
N ASN A 172 -17.76 10.08 -0.77
CA ASN A 172 -16.89 9.02 -0.27
C ASN A 172 -17.54 7.64 -0.27
N ARG A 173 -18.47 7.38 -1.20
CA ARG A 173 -19.11 6.08 -1.40
C ARG A 173 -18.44 5.33 -2.53
N VAL A 174 -18.29 4.02 -2.37
CA VAL A 174 -17.75 3.15 -3.43
C VAL A 174 -18.83 2.96 -4.50
N VAL A 175 -18.59 3.50 -5.69
CA VAL A 175 -19.49 3.36 -6.87
C VAL A 175 -19.15 2.15 -7.73
N GLN A 176 -17.89 1.70 -7.68
CA GLN A 176 -17.43 0.50 -8.36
C GLN A 176 -16.22 -0.08 -7.62
N GLN A 177 -16.17 -1.41 -7.55
CA GLN A 177 -15.00 -2.16 -7.10
C GLN A 177 -14.57 -3.10 -8.22
N VAL A 178 -13.25 -3.24 -8.39
CA VAL A 178 -12.62 -4.20 -9.29
C VAL A 178 -11.58 -4.97 -8.50
N ASP A 179 -11.65 -6.29 -8.58
CA ASP A 179 -10.72 -7.20 -7.92
C ASP A 179 -9.77 -7.75 -8.97
N LEU A 180 -8.48 -7.52 -8.77
CA LEU A 180 -7.44 -7.87 -9.72
C LEU A 180 -6.50 -8.89 -9.11
N ASP A 181 -6.42 -10.07 -9.71
CA ASP A 181 -5.45 -11.09 -9.35
C ASP A 181 -4.21 -10.97 -10.25
N VAL A 182 -3.02 -10.94 -9.64
CA VAL A 182 -1.74 -10.92 -10.36
C VAL A 182 -1.62 -12.11 -11.31
N GLN A 183 -2.23 -13.27 -11.03
CA GLN A 183 -2.20 -14.40 -11.96
C GLN A 183 -3.04 -14.15 -13.23
N THR A 184 -4.13 -13.40 -13.10
CA THR A 184 -4.98 -13.01 -14.24
C THR A 184 -4.38 -11.84 -15.04
N LEU A 185 -3.63 -10.95 -14.38
CA LEU A 185 -2.95 -9.81 -14.99
C LEU A 185 -1.53 -10.14 -15.51
N GLY A 186 -0.87 -11.11 -14.92
CA GLY A 186 0.52 -11.52 -15.16
C GLY A 186 0.67 -12.48 -16.35
N ASN A 187 -0.45 -13.01 -16.87
CA ASN A 187 -0.49 -13.62 -18.19
C ASN A 187 -0.48 -12.56 -19.30
N ASN A 188 0.48 -11.63 -19.23
CA ASN A 188 1.04 -11.00 -20.41
C ASN A 188 1.78 -12.11 -21.16
N GLY A 189 1.09 -12.82 -22.06
CA GLY A 189 1.68 -13.85 -22.93
C GLY A 189 2.76 -14.66 -22.22
N SER A 190 2.41 -15.38 -21.13
CA SER A 190 3.32 -16.40 -20.62
C SER A 190 3.45 -17.42 -21.74
N ARG A 191 4.48 -17.17 -22.54
CA ARG A 191 4.95 -17.92 -23.68
C ARG A 191 5.22 -19.33 -23.18
N ALA A 192 4.17 -20.14 -23.12
CA ALA A 192 4.28 -21.53 -22.72
C ALA A 192 4.77 -22.27 -23.96
N VAL A 193 6.04 -22.02 -24.30
CA VAL A 193 6.81 -22.82 -25.25
C VAL A 193 7.14 -24.11 -24.53
N ILE A 194 6.48 -25.17 -24.91
CA ILE A 194 6.71 -26.50 -24.38
C ILE A 194 7.64 -27.22 -25.35
N PRO A 195 8.81 -27.71 -24.90
CA PRO A 195 9.65 -28.53 -25.75
C PRO A 195 8.94 -29.84 -26.08
N GLY A 196 9.03 -30.28 -27.34
CA GLY A 196 8.39 -31.50 -27.83
C GLY A 196 7.25 -31.24 -28.81
N THR A 197 6.35 -32.21 -28.92
CA THR A 197 5.25 -32.22 -29.89
C THR A 197 3.90 -32.10 -29.19
N LEU A 198 2.86 -31.77 -29.95
CA LEU A 198 1.48 -31.73 -29.45
C LEU A 198 1.02 -33.09 -28.88
N ASP A 199 1.60 -34.18 -29.36
CA ASP A 199 1.32 -35.54 -28.88
C ASP A 199 1.74 -35.76 -27.41
N ASN A 200 2.66 -34.94 -26.90
CA ASN A 200 3.12 -35.02 -25.51
C ASN A 200 2.18 -34.30 -24.54
N ALA A 201 1.17 -33.57 -25.04
CA ALA A 201 0.29 -32.72 -24.25
C ALA A 201 -1.15 -33.28 -24.24
N PRO A 202 -1.61 -33.87 -23.12
CA PRO A 202 -2.88 -34.60 -23.07
C PRO A 202 -4.12 -33.76 -23.41
N GLU A 203 -4.04 -32.46 -23.17
CA GLU A 203 -5.09 -31.49 -23.46
C GLU A 203 -5.46 -31.37 -24.95
N PHE A 204 -4.58 -31.79 -25.87
CA PHE A 204 -4.81 -31.74 -27.32
C PHE A 204 -5.18 -33.08 -27.95
N PHE A 205 -5.21 -34.18 -27.19
CA PHE A 205 -5.46 -35.50 -27.76
C PHE A 205 -6.80 -35.56 -28.51
N GLY A 206 -6.75 -36.14 -29.72
CA GLY A 206 -7.91 -36.27 -30.60
C GLY A 206 -8.36 -34.97 -31.29
N ARG A 207 -7.64 -33.86 -31.10
CA ARG A 207 -7.93 -32.55 -31.71
C ARG A 207 -6.68 -31.87 -32.26
N ILE A 208 -5.84 -32.66 -32.92
CA ILE A 208 -4.63 -32.19 -33.61
C ILE A 208 -4.90 -32.19 -35.11
N TYR A 209 -4.69 -31.05 -35.75
CA TYR A 209 -4.95 -30.83 -37.16
C TYR A 209 -3.67 -30.39 -37.87
N PRO A 210 -3.49 -30.75 -39.16
CA PRO A 210 -2.45 -30.14 -39.99
C PRO A 210 -2.63 -28.62 -40.03
N ALA A 211 -1.54 -27.86 -39.97
CA ALA A 211 -1.61 -26.39 -40.00
C ALA A 211 -2.34 -25.88 -41.24
N SER A 212 -2.12 -26.50 -42.41
CA SER A 212 -2.81 -26.18 -43.66
C SER A 212 -4.34 -26.29 -43.55
N LEU A 213 -4.83 -27.37 -42.94
CA LEU A 213 -6.26 -27.59 -42.73
C LEU A 213 -6.82 -26.55 -41.75
N PHE A 214 -6.10 -26.30 -40.65
CA PHE A 214 -6.48 -25.31 -39.65
C PHE A 214 -6.63 -23.91 -40.26
N PHE A 215 -5.60 -23.40 -40.95
CA PHE A 215 -5.68 -22.05 -41.55
C PHE A 215 -6.68 -21.96 -42.70
N THR A 216 -6.95 -23.06 -43.40
CA THR A 216 -8.04 -23.14 -44.37
C THR A 216 -9.41 -23.02 -43.71
N ALA A 217 -9.60 -23.62 -42.53
CA ALA A 217 -10.83 -23.46 -41.75
C ALA A 217 -10.95 -22.04 -41.17
N VAL A 218 -9.85 -21.47 -40.65
CA VAL A 218 -9.81 -20.10 -40.13
C VAL A 218 -10.12 -19.07 -41.22
N SER A 219 -9.64 -19.25 -42.46
CA SER A 219 -9.88 -18.31 -43.56
C SER A 219 -11.34 -18.28 -44.02
N ARG A 220 -12.10 -19.36 -43.76
CA ARG A 220 -13.55 -19.43 -44.00
C ARG A 220 -14.37 -18.70 -42.94
N LEU A 221 -13.77 -18.35 -41.80
CA LEU A 221 -14.48 -17.63 -40.75
C LEU A 221 -14.63 -16.13 -41.09
N PRO A 222 -15.73 -15.51 -40.64
CA PRO A 222 -15.90 -14.07 -40.69
C PRO A 222 -14.70 -13.32 -40.09
N GLY A 223 -14.40 -12.13 -40.64
CA GLY A 223 -13.16 -11.39 -40.34
C GLY A 223 -13.04 -10.93 -38.88
N ASP A 224 -14.15 -10.63 -38.24
CA ASP A 224 -14.26 -10.33 -36.81
C ASP A 224 -13.88 -11.54 -35.95
N MET A 225 -14.34 -12.74 -36.30
CA MET A 225 -14.04 -13.97 -35.56
C MET A 225 -12.57 -14.40 -35.66
N ARG A 226 -11.88 -14.06 -36.75
CA ARG A 226 -10.46 -14.38 -36.94
C ARG A 226 -9.58 -13.68 -35.91
N VAL A 227 -9.94 -12.46 -35.51
CA VAL A 227 -9.21 -11.69 -34.50
C VAL A 227 -9.39 -12.29 -33.10
N ASP A 228 -10.51 -12.98 -32.85
CA ASP A 228 -10.80 -13.63 -31.58
C ASP A 228 -10.18 -15.04 -31.42
N LEU A 229 -9.63 -15.61 -32.49
CA LEU A 229 -8.92 -16.90 -32.48
C LEU A 229 -7.44 -16.77 -32.12
N ILE A 230 -6.76 -15.74 -32.60
CA ILE A 230 -5.34 -15.49 -32.32
C ILE A 230 -5.26 -14.12 -31.69
N LEU A 231 -5.46 -14.08 -30.37
CA LEU A 231 -5.53 -12.85 -29.59
C LEU A 231 -4.19 -12.12 -29.50
N ASP A 232 -3.09 -12.86 -29.63
CA ASP A 232 -1.73 -12.34 -29.66
C ASP A 232 -0.91 -13.05 -30.74
N THR A 233 -0.61 -12.32 -31.82
CA THR A 233 0.23 -12.82 -32.91
C THR A 233 1.72 -12.73 -32.61
N GLU A 234 2.15 -11.94 -31.62
CA GLU A 234 3.56 -11.74 -31.30
C GLU A 234 4.20 -13.05 -30.82
N ASP A 235 3.47 -13.84 -30.02
CA ASP A 235 3.89 -15.14 -29.53
C ASP A 235 4.17 -16.14 -30.68
N LEU A 236 3.38 -16.09 -31.75
CA LEU A 236 3.56 -16.97 -32.92
C LEU A 236 4.63 -16.45 -33.88
N LEU A 237 4.68 -15.13 -34.11
CA LEU A 237 5.58 -14.51 -35.08
C LEU A 237 7.04 -14.46 -34.59
N SER A 238 7.25 -14.47 -33.27
CA SER A 238 8.58 -14.49 -32.67
C SER A 238 9.26 -15.87 -32.74
N GLU A 239 8.54 -16.91 -33.18
CA GLU A 239 9.05 -18.28 -33.29
C GLU A 239 9.59 -18.56 -34.70
N LYS A 240 10.81 -19.08 -34.75
CA LYS A 240 11.50 -19.51 -35.98
C LYS A 240 11.08 -20.92 -36.42
N GLY A 241 11.15 -21.19 -37.72
CA GLY A 241 10.89 -22.53 -38.27
C GLY A 241 9.52 -22.67 -38.91
N ALA A 242 9.18 -23.90 -39.29
CA ALA A 242 7.95 -24.19 -40.03
C ALA A 242 6.86 -24.65 -39.06
N LEU A 243 5.68 -24.05 -39.18
CA LEU A 243 4.47 -24.47 -38.45
C LEU A 243 3.87 -25.70 -39.13
N ASP A 244 3.83 -26.83 -38.41
CA ASP A 244 3.44 -28.14 -38.97
C ASP A 244 2.00 -28.51 -38.57
N ARG A 245 1.69 -28.41 -37.28
CA ARG A 245 0.43 -28.89 -36.69
C ARG A 245 -0.14 -27.89 -35.69
N VAL A 246 -1.46 -27.94 -35.51
CA VAL A 246 -2.20 -27.12 -34.55
C VAL A 246 -3.12 -28.01 -33.72
N GLY A 247 -3.00 -27.92 -32.39
CA GLY A 247 -3.86 -28.60 -31.42
C GLY A 247 -4.92 -27.66 -30.86
N VAL A 248 -6.14 -28.14 -30.73
CA VAL A 248 -7.25 -27.43 -30.07
C VAL A 248 -7.55 -28.10 -28.73
N SER A 249 -7.40 -27.38 -27.62
CA SER A 249 -7.63 -27.98 -26.30
C SER A 249 -9.09 -28.43 -26.13
N ASN A 250 -9.28 -29.51 -25.39
CA ASN A 250 -10.60 -30.03 -25.01
C ASN A 250 -11.21 -29.33 -23.78
N SER A 251 -10.48 -28.41 -23.14
CA SER A 251 -10.90 -27.72 -21.92
C SER A 251 -11.00 -26.22 -22.16
N ALA A 252 -12.09 -25.63 -21.65
CA ALA A 252 -12.25 -24.18 -21.57
C ALA A 252 -11.93 -23.73 -20.13
N GLN A 253 -11.16 -22.65 -20.00
CA GLN A 253 -10.88 -21.98 -18.73
C GLN A 253 -11.14 -20.49 -18.92
N ASP A 254 -11.99 -19.93 -18.05
CA ASP A 254 -12.34 -18.50 -18.04
C ASP A 254 -12.87 -17.95 -19.39
N GLY A 255 -13.59 -18.78 -20.16
CA GLY A 255 -14.13 -18.41 -21.49
C GLY A 255 -13.09 -18.43 -22.61
N PHE A 256 -11.92 -19.03 -22.37
CA PHE A 256 -10.86 -19.24 -23.37
C PHE A 256 -10.56 -20.73 -23.55
N ILE A 257 -10.18 -21.09 -24.76
CA ILE A 257 -9.62 -22.40 -25.11
C ILE A 257 -8.17 -22.20 -25.52
N ASN A 258 -7.29 -23.08 -25.08
CA ASN A 258 -5.89 -23.06 -25.50
C ASN A 258 -5.74 -23.68 -26.90
N LEU A 259 -5.00 -23.00 -27.77
CA LEU A 259 -4.52 -23.49 -29.04
C LEU A 259 -3.02 -23.76 -28.92
N GLY A 260 -2.56 -24.94 -29.35
CA GLY A 260 -1.14 -25.28 -29.38
C GLY A 260 -0.63 -25.28 -30.81
N PHE A 261 0.42 -24.51 -31.10
CA PHE A 261 1.03 -24.42 -32.43
C PHE A 261 2.40 -25.11 -32.42
N GLU A 262 2.56 -26.18 -33.19
CA GLU A 262 3.80 -26.95 -33.26
C GLU A 262 4.72 -26.43 -34.35
N PHE A 263 5.85 -25.85 -33.94
CA PHE A 263 6.92 -25.41 -34.83
C PHE A 263 8.05 -26.43 -34.87
N ARG A 264 8.57 -26.70 -36.07
CA ARG A 264 9.77 -27.50 -36.27
C ARG A 264 10.92 -26.64 -36.79
N HIS A 265 12.05 -26.68 -36.11
CA HIS A 265 13.28 -25.98 -36.51
C HIS A 265 14.50 -26.84 -36.24
N LEU A 266 15.33 -27.09 -37.25
CA LEU A 266 16.59 -27.87 -37.13
C LEU A 266 16.42 -29.26 -36.48
N GLY A 267 15.28 -29.91 -36.70
CA GLY A 267 14.97 -31.24 -36.14
C GLY A 267 14.35 -31.21 -34.74
N GLU A 268 14.32 -30.06 -34.08
CA GLU A 268 13.64 -29.86 -32.81
C GLU A 268 12.19 -29.40 -33.03
N SER A 269 11.29 -29.94 -32.21
CA SER A 269 9.87 -29.54 -32.20
C SER A 269 9.55 -28.81 -30.91
N ARG A 270 8.73 -27.77 -31.02
CA ARG A 270 8.26 -26.97 -29.90
C ARG A 270 6.80 -26.60 -30.10
N VAL A 271 6.06 -26.57 -29.01
CA VAL A 271 4.64 -26.21 -28.99
C VAL A 271 4.48 -24.84 -28.33
N VAL A 272 3.85 -23.92 -29.03
CA VAL A 272 3.55 -22.58 -28.54
C VAL A 272 2.07 -22.53 -28.20
N ARG A 273 1.74 -22.24 -26.94
CA ARG A 273 0.34 -22.15 -26.50
C ARG A 273 -0.17 -20.72 -26.59
N VAL A 274 -1.32 -20.54 -27.21
CA VAL A 274 -2.03 -19.26 -27.34
C VAL A 274 -3.47 -19.42 -26.85
N LYS A 275 -4.01 -18.38 -26.22
CA LYS A 275 -5.43 -18.37 -25.80
C LYS A 275 -6.30 -17.86 -26.95
N ALA A 276 -7.41 -18.56 -27.17
CA ALA A 276 -8.45 -18.19 -28.12
C ALA A 276 -9.81 -18.08 -27.41
N ARG A 277 -10.71 -17.22 -27.90
CA ARG A 277 -12.07 -17.13 -27.35
C ARG A 277 -12.82 -18.44 -27.60
N GLU A 278 -13.47 -18.96 -26.56
CA GLU A 278 -14.21 -20.23 -26.63
C GLU A 278 -15.23 -20.27 -27.79
N TRP A 279 -16.01 -19.21 -27.96
CA TRP A 279 -17.03 -19.12 -29.01
C TRP A 279 -16.43 -19.15 -30.43
N ALA A 280 -15.26 -18.54 -30.62
CA ALA A 280 -14.58 -18.52 -31.92
C ALA A 280 -13.99 -19.89 -32.25
N VAL A 281 -13.47 -20.60 -31.25
CA VAL A 281 -13.00 -21.99 -31.37
C VAL A 281 -14.15 -22.95 -31.63
N TRP A 282 -15.33 -22.73 -31.04
CA TRP A 282 -16.52 -23.52 -31.32
C TRP A 282 -16.91 -23.43 -32.80
N GLN A 283 -16.95 -22.20 -33.35
CA GLN A 283 -17.25 -21.98 -34.76
C GLN A 283 -16.19 -22.59 -35.68
N LEU A 284 -14.91 -22.46 -35.33
CA LEU A 284 -13.82 -23.12 -36.03
C LEU A 284 -13.98 -24.65 -36.04
N THR A 285 -14.42 -25.23 -34.93
CA THR A 285 -14.62 -26.68 -34.80
C THR A 285 -15.74 -27.17 -35.72
N LEU A 286 -16.82 -26.40 -35.89
CA LEU A 286 -17.88 -26.71 -36.86
C LEU A 286 -17.36 -26.71 -38.30
N VAL A 287 -16.55 -25.72 -38.67
CA VAL A 287 -15.92 -25.65 -40.00
C VAL A 287 -14.93 -26.80 -40.21
N LEU A 288 -14.15 -27.17 -39.19
CA LEU A 288 -13.21 -28.29 -39.22
C LEU A 288 -13.91 -29.65 -39.37
N LYS A 289 -15.14 -29.79 -38.85
CA LYS A 289 -15.97 -30.99 -39.01
C LYS A 289 -16.74 -31.04 -40.33
N GLY A 290 -16.74 -29.96 -41.11
CA GLY A 290 -17.48 -29.87 -42.37
C GLY A 290 -18.99 -29.63 -42.19
N GLU A 291 -19.42 -29.12 -41.04
CA GLU A 291 -20.84 -28.86 -40.71
C GLU A 291 -21.27 -27.41 -41.03
N SER A 292 -20.64 -26.78 -42.03
CA SER A 292 -20.93 -25.38 -42.43
C SER A 292 -22.05 -25.27 -43.47
#